data_AF-A0A0U5GHT6-F1
#
_entry.id   AF-A0A0U5GHT6-F1
#
_cell.length_a   1.000
_cell.length_b   1.000
_cell.length_c   1.000
_cell.angle_alpha   90.00
_cell.angle_beta   90.00
_cell.angle_gamma   90.00
#
_symmetry.space_group_name_H-M   'P 1'
#
loop_
_entity.id
_entity.type
_entity.pdbx_description
1 polymer ?
#
loop_
_entity_poly.entity_id
_entity_poly.type
_entity_poly.pdbx_seq_one_letter_code
_entity_poly.pdbx_strand_id
1 'polypeptide(L)'
;MALGRKRKSESASVANETTTPSKRVATGAASTPATPATGEKRGRGRPRKYPEGSKPAPPEGPKRGRGRPPKDPAAKGTPKPKTPASSSRGRGRPRKITAQTSASVSTPKTNASTAKTDKSANNSGPSYWLMKAEPESRLDKGVDVKFSIDDLRDAKEPEPWDGVRNAGARNHMQSMKKGDLAFFYHSNCKVPGIAGIMEIVQEHSTDESAFDKDHPYYDEKSKRDNPKWVVVHVEFRRKFENLITLNELKSHANAKGPLENLQMIKQGRLSVSPVTAEEWEFINSLVKKSEDADAAEGAKEGSGAEENAGENAGVKPSE
;
A
#
# COMPACT_ATOMS: atom_id res chain seq x y z
N MET A 1 -8.02 24.22 27.70
CA MET A 1 -7.29 23.06 28.27
C MET A 1 -7.94 21.80 27.73
N ALA A 2 -7.17 20.84 27.21
CA ALA A 2 -7.68 19.53 26.82
C ALA A 2 -6.59 18.49 27.15
N LEU A 3 -6.94 17.50 27.97
CA LEU A 3 -6.00 16.52 28.50
C LEU A 3 -5.89 15.32 27.56
N GLY A 4 -4.74 15.16 26.91
CA GLY A 4 -4.44 13.96 26.12
C GLY A 4 -4.35 12.72 27.03
N ARG A 5 -5.20 11.72 26.78
CA ARG A 5 -5.18 10.47 27.54
C ARG A 5 -4.12 9.52 26.97
N LYS A 6 -3.03 9.33 27.72
CA LYS A 6 -2.06 8.25 27.47
C LYS A 6 -2.76 6.88 27.52
N ARG A 7 -2.42 5.99 26.58
CA ARG A 7 -2.72 4.55 26.70
C ARG A 7 -1.97 4.03 27.94
N LYS A 8 -2.70 3.46 28.91
CA LYS A 8 -2.15 2.87 30.14
C LYS A 8 -2.10 1.36 29.94
N SER A 9 -0.91 0.78 29.83
CA SER A 9 -0.72 -0.66 29.97
C SER A 9 -0.79 -1.03 31.44
N GLU A 10 -1.59 -2.05 31.75
CA GLU A 10 -1.75 -2.56 33.12
C GLU A 10 -1.39 -4.05 33.11
N SER A 11 -0.28 -4.39 33.76
CA SER A 11 0.22 -5.76 33.86
C SER A 11 0.14 -6.22 35.31
N ALA A 12 -0.79 -7.13 35.59
CA ALA A 12 -0.96 -7.78 36.88
C ALA A 12 -0.71 -9.30 36.76
N SER A 13 0.36 -9.73 37.43
CA SER A 13 0.71 -11.07 37.91
C SER A 13 -0.29 -12.24 37.76
N VAL A 14 0.23 -13.38 37.29
CA VAL A 14 0.04 -14.68 37.97
C VAL A 14 1.39 -15.40 37.99
N ALA A 15 1.73 -16.05 39.11
CA ALA A 15 2.90 -16.89 39.25
C ALA A 15 2.47 -18.33 39.58
N ASN A 16 3.13 -19.35 39.01
CA ASN A 16 3.37 -20.60 39.73
C ASN A 16 4.44 -21.50 39.05
N GLU A 17 5.24 -22.19 39.88
CA GLU A 17 5.91 -23.50 39.66
C GLU A 17 6.91 -23.69 38.47
N THR A 18 7.96 -24.53 38.50
CA THR A 18 8.48 -25.50 39.51
C THR A 18 10.02 -25.64 39.41
N THR A 19 10.66 -26.15 40.46
CA THR A 19 12.10 -26.54 40.53
C THR A 19 12.24 -28.06 40.28
N THR A 20 13.14 -28.61 39.46
CA THR A 20 14.52 -29.07 39.83
C THR A 20 15.05 -29.99 38.70
N PRO A 21 16.35 -30.01 38.34
CA PRO A 21 16.90 -30.91 37.31
C PRO A 21 17.38 -32.27 37.86
N SER A 22 17.47 -33.30 37.01
CA SER A 22 18.14 -34.57 37.34
C SER A 22 19.02 -35.11 36.19
N LYS A 23 19.90 -36.07 36.53
CA LYS A 23 21.23 -36.29 35.92
C LYS A 23 21.52 -37.79 35.75
N ARG A 24 22.17 -38.18 34.65
CA ARG A 24 23.00 -39.41 34.37
C ARG A 24 22.82 -39.83 32.88
N VAL A 25 23.74 -40.50 32.18
CA VAL A 25 25.15 -40.89 32.45
C VAL A 25 25.92 -40.96 31.10
N ALA A 26 27.26 -40.97 31.13
CA ALA A 26 28.10 -41.03 29.93
C ALA A 26 28.98 -42.30 29.85
N THR A 27 29.20 -42.77 28.61
CA THR A 27 30.24 -43.69 28.10
C THR A 27 30.41 -43.32 26.61
N GLY A 28 31.57 -43.02 25.99
CA GLY A 28 32.95 -43.48 26.19
C GLY A 28 33.18 -44.79 25.40
N ALA A 29 34.05 -44.92 24.39
CA ALA A 29 35.00 -44.02 23.71
C ALA A 29 35.23 -44.50 22.23
N ALA A 30 35.33 -43.63 21.23
CA ALA A 30 36.57 -43.12 20.57
C ALA A 30 37.25 -44.01 19.49
N SER A 31 37.28 -43.51 18.24
CA SER A 31 38.38 -43.70 17.28
C SER A 31 38.35 -42.65 16.15
N THR A 32 39.34 -41.75 16.10
CA THR A 32 39.63 -40.79 15.02
C THR A 32 40.72 -41.33 14.09
N PRO A 33 40.77 -40.93 12.79
CA PRO A 33 41.61 -39.78 12.37
C PRO A 33 40.97 -38.97 11.21
N ALA A 34 41.48 -37.85 10.71
CA ALA A 34 42.34 -36.77 11.22
C ALA A 34 42.06 -35.52 10.35
N THR A 35 42.30 -34.30 10.86
CA THR A 35 42.11 -33.03 10.10
C THR A 35 43.38 -32.70 9.28
N PRO A 36 43.33 -31.78 8.30
CA PRO A 36 43.48 -30.36 8.64
C PRO A 36 42.51 -29.41 7.92
N ALA A 37 42.26 -28.26 8.53
CA ALA A 37 41.33 -27.25 8.06
C ALA A 37 42.02 -26.14 7.26
N THR A 38 41.35 -25.61 6.25
CA THR A 38 41.57 -24.24 5.75
C THR A 38 40.29 -23.71 5.10
N GLY A 39 39.74 -22.60 5.60
CA GLY A 39 38.52 -22.01 5.06
C GLY A 39 37.82 -21.04 6.00
N GLU A 40 38.23 -19.77 5.98
CA GLU A 40 37.53 -18.70 6.69
C GLU A 40 36.06 -18.54 6.24
N LYS A 41 35.19 -18.18 7.19
CA LYS A 41 33.81 -17.76 6.91
C LYS A 41 33.82 -16.47 6.10
N ARG A 42 33.45 -16.53 4.81
CA ARG A 42 33.27 -15.33 3.97
C ARG A 42 31.83 -14.83 4.03
N GLY A 43 31.67 -13.53 4.29
CA GLY A 43 30.36 -12.88 4.40
C GLY A 43 29.56 -12.84 3.09
N ARG A 44 28.27 -12.53 3.21
CA ARG A 44 27.33 -12.43 2.08
C ARG A 44 27.75 -11.31 1.12
N GLY A 45 28.25 -11.68 -0.06
CA GLY A 45 28.61 -10.77 -1.15
C GLY A 45 28.56 -11.48 -2.50
N ARG A 46 28.19 -10.76 -3.55
CA ARG A 46 28.14 -11.30 -4.92
C ARG A 46 29.55 -11.74 -5.36
N PRO A 47 29.74 -12.92 -5.99
CA PRO A 47 31.06 -13.37 -6.42
C PRO A 47 31.73 -12.37 -7.37
N ARG A 48 33.05 -12.23 -7.25
CA ARG A 48 33.85 -11.37 -8.15
C ARG A 48 33.76 -11.90 -9.58
N LYS A 49 33.54 -10.99 -10.54
CA LYS A 49 33.44 -11.31 -11.98
C LYS A 49 34.80 -11.63 -12.63
N TYR A 50 35.90 -11.35 -11.94
CA TYR A 50 37.27 -11.53 -12.44
C TYR A 50 38.18 -12.08 -11.32
N PRO A 51 39.20 -12.89 -11.65
CA PRO A 51 40.13 -13.45 -10.68
C PRO A 51 41.01 -12.37 -10.04
N GLU A 52 41.51 -12.67 -8.84
CA GLU A 52 42.33 -11.75 -8.05
C GLU A 52 43.66 -11.44 -8.76
N GLY A 53 44.04 -10.16 -8.80
CA GLY A 53 45.22 -9.67 -9.55
C GLY A 53 44.93 -9.18 -10.98
N SER A 54 43.76 -9.47 -11.57
CA SER A 54 43.44 -9.00 -12.93
C SER A 54 42.89 -7.56 -12.96
N LYS A 55 43.59 -6.66 -13.67
CA LYS A 55 43.06 -5.35 -14.09
C LYS A 55 42.50 -5.47 -15.51
N PRO A 56 41.20 -5.22 -15.77
CA PRO A 56 40.69 -5.19 -17.14
C PRO A 56 41.26 -3.98 -17.89
N ALA A 57 41.65 -4.18 -19.15
CA ALA A 57 42.05 -3.09 -20.03
C ALA A 57 40.86 -2.12 -20.25
N PRO A 58 41.11 -0.80 -20.33
CA PRO A 58 40.06 0.15 -20.69
C PRO A 58 39.60 -0.09 -22.14
N PRO A 59 38.30 0.04 -22.45
CA PRO A 59 37.84 -0.08 -23.83
C PRO A 59 38.38 1.08 -24.69
N GLU A 60 38.86 0.77 -25.88
CA GLU A 60 39.25 1.77 -26.87
C GLU A 60 38.00 2.45 -27.44
N GLY A 61 37.79 3.72 -27.06
CA GLY A 61 36.68 4.52 -27.54
C GLY A 61 36.44 5.77 -26.69
N PRO A 62 35.91 6.86 -27.27
CA PRO A 62 35.73 8.11 -26.55
C PRO A 62 34.68 7.97 -25.44
N LYS A 63 35.12 8.18 -24.19
CA LYS A 63 34.27 8.16 -22.99
C LYS A 63 33.21 9.26 -23.06
N ARG A 64 31.98 8.91 -23.44
CA ARG A 64 30.80 9.80 -23.35
C ARG A 64 30.39 9.98 -21.89
N GLY A 65 31.08 10.88 -21.19
CA GLY A 65 30.73 11.27 -19.83
C GLY A 65 29.35 11.94 -19.78
N ARG A 66 28.41 11.39 -19.00
CA ARG A 66 27.19 12.11 -18.61
C ARG A 66 27.52 13.08 -17.48
N GLY A 67 28.15 14.19 -17.83
CA GLY A 67 28.49 15.29 -16.93
C GLY A 67 28.25 16.63 -17.61
N ARG A 68 27.62 17.56 -16.90
CA ARG A 68 27.40 18.93 -17.35
C ARG A 68 28.74 19.68 -17.34
N PRO A 69 29.20 20.31 -18.43
CA PRO A 69 30.50 20.97 -18.45
C PRO A 69 30.52 22.18 -17.48
N PRO A 70 31.60 22.39 -16.72
CA PRO A 70 31.83 23.62 -15.98
C PRO A 70 31.96 24.83 -16.92
N LYS A 71 31.69 26.02 -16.39
CA LYS A 71 31.80 27.28 -17.12
C LYS A 71 32.90 28.12 -16.49
N ASP A 72 34.05 28.22 -17.17
CA ASP A 72 35.16 29.10 -16.79
C ASP A 72 35.51 30.13 -17.89
N PRO A 73 36.17 31.25 -17.55
CA PRO A 73 35.91 32.50 -18.25
C PRO A 73 37.17 33.19 -18.81
N ALA A 74 37.70 32.74 -19.95
CA ALA A 74 38.69 33.51 -20.72
C ALA A 74 38.86 33.04 -22.18
N ALA A 75 38.40 33.84 -23.15
CA ALA A 75 38.93 33.91 -24.52
C ALA A 75 38.44 35.19 -25.23
N LYS A 76 39.32 35.94 -25.90
CA LYS A 76 39.04 37.20 -26.61
C LYS A 76 39.26 37.07 -28.12
N GLY A 77 38.38 37.72 -28.91
CA GLY A 77 38.62 38.14 -30.31
C GLY A 77 38.45 37.04 -31.38
N THR A 78 38.03 37.30 -32.62
CA THR A 78 37.49 38.48 -33.37
C THR A 78 36.87 37.94 -34.69
N PRO A 79 36.30 38.76 -35.62
CA PRO A 79 35.27 39.80 -35.49
C PRO A 79 33.96 39.43 -36.25
N LYS A 80 32.96 40.34 -36.28
CA LYS A 80 31.61 40.11 -36.83
C LYS A 80 31.18 41.24 -37.79
N PRO A 81 30.41 41.00 -38.87
CA PRO A 81 29.82 42.06 -39.70
C PRO A 81 28.69 42.83 -39.00
N LYS A 82 28.51 44.10 -39.40
CA LYS A 82 27.43 45.05 -39.03
C LYS A 82 26.35 45.03 -40.14
N THR A 83 25.13 45.61 -40.09
CA THR A 83 24.30 46.47 -39.20
C THR A 83 22.83 46.39 -39.76
N PRO A 84 21.77 47.09 -39.25
CA PRO A 84 21.60 47.85 -38.02
C PRO A 84 20.34 47.52 -37.16
N ALA A 85 20.52 47.74 -35.85
CA ALA A 85 19.66 48.41 -34.85
C ALA A 85 18.13 48.62 -35.04
N SER A 86 17.37 48.19 -34.03
CA SER A 86 16.34 49.02 -33.35
C SER A 86 16.24 48.65 -31.85
N SER A 87 15.44 49.39 -31.07
CA SER A 87 15.70 49.70 -29.64
C SER A 87 15.08 48.76 -28.58
N SER A 88 15.62 48.84 -27.36
CA SER A 88 15.24 48.06 -26.18
C SER A 88 14.22 48.77 -25.26
N ARG A 89 13.83 48.07 -24.17
CA ARG A 89 12.89 48.42 -23.07
C ARG A 89 11.43 48.05 -23.39
N GLY A 90 10.64 47.56 -22.44
CA GLY A 90 10.89 47.21 -21.04
C GLY A 90 9.57 46.83 -20.36
N ARG A 91 9.57 45.94 -19.36
CA ARG A 91 8.33 45.57 -18.63
C ARG A 91 7.78 46.79 -17.88
N GLY A 92 6.57 47.25 -18.23
CA GLY A 92 5.89 48.34 -17.56
C GLY A 92 4.37 48.21 -17.65
N ARG A 93 3.70 48.17 -16.51
CA ARG A 93 2.23 48.12 -16.34
C ARG A 93 1.68 49.55 -16.29
N PRO A 94 0.61 49.89 -17.05
CA PRO A 94 -0.23 51.03 -16.71
C PRO A 94 -1.58 50.59 -16.09
N ARG A 95 -2.13 51.45 -15.23
CA ARG A 95 -3.51 51.37 -14.72
C ARG A 95 -4.41 52.33 -15.52
N LYS A 96 -5.66 51.90 -15.75
CA LYS A 96 -6.92 52.67 -15.75
C LYS A 96 -6.88 54.19 -16.06
N ILE A 97 -7.48 54.58 -17.19
CA ILE A 97 -8.36 55.76 -17.35
C ILE A 97 -9.43 55.35 -18.39
N THR A 98 -10.66 55.03 -17.99
CA THR A 98 -11.87 55.89 -18.05
C THR A 98 -12.03 56.73 -19.33
N ALA A 99 -12.86 56.28 -20.27
CA ALA A 99 -13.54 57.14 -21.23
C ALA A 99 -14.93 56.55 -21.52
N GLN A 100 -15.97 57.35 -21.32
CA GLN A 100 -17.33 57.08 -21.80
C GLN A 100 -17.45 57.59 -23.23
N THR A 101 -18.21 56.91 -24.11
CA THR A 101 -19.28 57.52 -24.93
C THR A 101 -19.98 56.51 -25.84
N SER A 102 -21.24 56.84 -26.17
CA SER A 102 -22.01 56.42 -27.37
C SER A 102 -22.29 54.94 -27.60
N ALA A 103 -23.54 54.60 -27.30
CA ALA A 103 -24.28 53.43 -27.76
C ALA A 103 -24.30 53.23 -29.29
N SER A 104 -24.49 51.97 -29.70
CA SER A 104 -25.44 51.61 -30.77
C SER A 104 -25.82 50.13 -30.66
N VAL A 105 -27.09 49.82 -30.95
CA VAL A 105 -27.66 48.47 -30.90
C VAL A 105 -27.43 47.75 -32.22
N SER A 106 -26.99 46.48 -32.19
CA SER A 106 -27.06 45.55 -33.32
C SER A 106 -27.02 44.09 -32.86
N THR A 107 -27.80 43.26 -33.53
CA THR A 107 -28.17 41.86 -33.20
C THR A 107 -27.08 40.83 -33.58
N PRO A 108 -27.18 39.55 -33.14
CA PRO A 108 -26.01 38.70 -32.96
C PRO A 108 -25.55 38.01 -34.26
N LYS A 109 -24.24 37.75 -34.35
CA LYS A 109 -23.69 36.74 -35.26
C LYS A 109 -23.19 35.53 -34.48
N THR A 110 -23.79 34.40 -34.83
CA THR A 110 -23.36 33.05 -34.48
C THR A 110 -21.88 32.82 -34.80
N ASN A 111 -21.15 32.22 -33.87
CA ASN A 111 -20.04 31.33 -34.20
C ASN A 111 -20.19 30.05 -33.40
N ALA A 112 -20.73 29.02 -34.06
CA ALA A 112 -20.65 27.67 -33.57
C ALA A 112 -19.18 27.22 -33.63
N SER A 113 -18.54 27.13 -32.46
CA SER A 113 -17.21 26.54 -32.31
C SER A 113 -17.37 25.25 -31.54
N THR A 114 -17.30 24.14 -32.27
CA THR A 114 -17.66 22.79 -31.82
C THR A 114 -17.00 22.43 -30.49
N ALA A 115 -17.82 22.25 -29.46
CA ALA A 115 -17.36 21.68 -28.20
C ALA A 115 -16.85 20.25 -28.46
N LYS A 116 -15.55 20.02 -28.25
CA LYS A 116 -15.10 18.70 -27.81
C LYS A 116 -15.48 18.59 -26.35
N THR A 117 -16.63 17.98 -26.11
CA THR A 117 -17.08 17.58 -24.78
C THR A 117 -16.12 16.51 -24.25
N ASP A 118 -15.20 16.92 -23.38
CA ASP A 118 -14.61 15.98 -22.44
C ASP A 118 -15.76 15.32 -21.68
N LYS A 119 -15.86 13.99 -21.77
CA LYS A 119 -16.79 13.18 -20.97
C LYS A 119 -16.31 13.16 -19.51
N SER A 120 -16.38 14.31 -18.84
CA SER A 120 -16.61 14.35 -17.40
C SER A 120 -18.07 13.94 -17.17
N ALA A 121 -18.37 12.66 -17.42
CA ALA A 121 -19.59 12.06 -16.93
C ALA A 121 -19.56 12.20 -15.41
N ASN A 122 -20.61 12.80 -14.85
CA ASN A 122 -20.72 13.03 -13.42
C ASN A 122 -20.87 11.66 -12.74
N ASN A 123 -19.75 11.01 -12.39
CA ASN A 123 -19.73 9.76 -11.64
C ASN A 123 -20.27 10.06 -10.23
N SER A 124 -21.59 9.98 -10.10
CA SER A 124 -22.32 10.22 -8.86
C SER A 124 -22.24 9.06 -7.86
N GLY A 125 -21.41 8.06 -8.15
CA GLY A 125 -21.11 6.94 -7.25
C GLY A 125 -19.78 7.15 -6.52
N PRO A 126 -19.50 6.36 -5.48
CA PRO A 126 -18.25 6.42 -4.72
C PRO A 126 -17.04 6.06 -5.59
N SER A 127 -15.87 6.60 -5.25
CA SER A 127 -14.60 6.08 -5.78
C SER A 127 -14.18 4.84 -4.99
N TYR A 128 -13.42 3.96 -5.65
CA TYR A 128 -12.99 2.68 -5.09
C TYR A 128 -11.49 2.63 -4.87
N TRP A 129 -11.09 2.02 -3.75
CA TRP A 129 -9.70 1.98 -3.29
C TRP A 129 -9.32 0.59 -2.78
N LEU A 130 -8.02 0.34 -2.63
CA LEU A 130 -7.47 -0.79 -1.89
C LEU A 130 -6.39 -0.27 -0.95
N MET A 131 -6.47 -0.67 0.31
CA MET A 131 -5.60 -0.19 1.38
C MET A 131 -5.05 -1.38 2.16
N LYS A 132 -3.71 -1.42 2.31
CA LYS A 132 -2.98 -2.55 2.90
C LYS A 132 -2.71 -2.32 4.38
N ALA A 133 -2.97 -3.34 5.20
CA ALA A 133 -2.55 -3.45 6.60
C ALA A 133 -1.89 -4.82 6.85
N GLU A 134 -1.32 -5.05 8.03
CA GLU A 134 -0.62 -6.30 8.39
C GLU A 134 -1.38 -7.00 9.53
N PRO A 135 -2.06 -8.14 9.31
CA PRO A 135 -2.90 -8.77 10.33
C PRO A 135 -2.11 -9.61 11.35
N GLU A 136 -0.85 -9.94 11.04
CA GLU A 136 0.06 -10.70 11.89
C GLU A 136 1.01 -9.75 12.64
N SER A 137 1.49 -10.16 13.83
CA SER A 137 2.38 -9.34 14.66
C SER A 137 3.72 -9.09 13.98
N ARG A 138 4.13 -7.82 13.89
CA ARG A 138 5.45 -7.41 13.41
C ARG A 138 5.93 -6.17 14.14
N LEU A 139 7.11 -6.26 14.75
CA LEU A 139 7.76 -5.11 15.35
C LEU A 139 8.40 -4.20 14.28
N ASP A 140 8.08 -2.92 14.32
CA ASP A 140 8.78 -1.83 13.63
C ASP A 140 9.28 -0.82 14.68
N LYS A 141 10.59 -0.54 14.69
CA LYS A 141 11.27 0.23 15.75
C LYS A 141 10.94 -0.19 17.21
N GLY A 142 10.48 -1.43 17.43
CA GLY A 142 10.10 -1.95 18.75
C GLY A 142 8.60 -1.82 19.09
N VAL A 143 7.78 -1.28 18.19
CA VAL A 143 6.31 -1.19 18.33
C VAL A 143 5.66 -2.21 17.38
N ASP A 144 4.66 -2.95 17.86
CA ASP A 144 3.89 -3.85 16.98
C ASP A 144 2.96 -3.03 16.07
N VAL A 145 3.02 -3.29 14.77
CA VAL A 145 2.20 -2.61 13.75
C VAL A 145 1.05 -3.48 13.24
N LYS A 146 0.71 -4.56 13.97
CA LYS A 146 -0.45 -5.41 13.70
C LYS A 146 -1.75 -4.60 13.63
N PHE A 147 -2.46 -4.71 12.50
CA PHE A 147 -3.82 -4.23 12.33
C PHE A 147 -4.58 -5.11 11.31
N SER A 148 -5.60 -5.82 11.78
CA SER A 148 -6.47 -6.70 10.98
C SER A 148 -7.85 -6.08 10.75
N ILE A 149 -8.67 -6.74 9.93
CA ILE A 149 -10.05 -6.27 9.67
C ILE A 149 -10.95 -6.49 10.90
N ASP A 150 -10.62 -7.47 11.75
CA ASP A 150 -11.32 -7.69 13.01
C ASP A 150 -11.00 -6.56 14.00
N ASP A 151 -9.75 -6.10 14.06
CA ASP A 151 -9.35 -4.93 14.86
C ASP A 151 -10.09 -3.65 14.38
N LEU A 152 -10.30 -3.48 13.06
CA LEU A 152 -11.12 -2.37 12.51
C LEU A 152 -12.63 -2.53 12.80
N ARG A 153 -13.18 -3.75 12.79
CA ARG A 153 -14.59 -4.00 13.16
C ARG A 153 -14.84 -3.64 14.63
N ASP A 154 -13.87 -3.94 15.49
CA ASP A 154 -14.00 -3.76 16.94
C ASP A 154 -13.61 -2.33 17.40
N ALA A 155 -13.22 -1.46 16.45
CA ALA A 155 -12.98 -0.04 16.67
C ALA A 155 -14.27 0.73 17.01
N LYS A 156 -14.15 1.70 17.94
CA LYS A 156 -15.30 2.45 18.49
C LYS A 156 -15.50 3.84 17.88
N GLU A 157 -14.49 4.34 17.18
CA GLU A 157 -14.44 5.63 16.53
C GLU A 157 -13.76 5.44 15.15
N PRO A 158 -13.96 6.35 14.18
CA PRO A 158 -13.32 6.27 12.86
C PRO A 158 -11.79 6.17 12.93
N GLU A 159 -11.24 5.02 12.54
CA GLU A 159 -9.82 4.72 12.69
C GLU A 159 -8.98 5.56 11.72
N PRO A 160 -8.00 6.35 12.20
CA PRO A 160 -7.07 7.05 11.33
C PRO A 160 -6.15 6.06 10.61
N TRP A 161 -6.15 6.06 9.28
CA TRP A 161 -5.27 5.21 8.49
C TRP A 161 -3.84 5.78 8.43
N ASP A 162 -3.10 5.59 9.52
CA ASP A 162 -1.78 6.17 9.76
C ASP A 162 -0.63 5.42 9.08
N GLY A 163 0.60 5.83 9.39
CA GLY A 163 1.81 5.10 8.96
C GLY A 163 2.15 5.11 7.48
N VAL A 164 1.32 5.68 6.61
CA VAL A 164 1.61 5.80 5.18
C VAL A 164 2.79 6.75 4.95
N ARG A 165 3.95 6.19 4.59
CA ARG A 165 5.20 6.92 4.28
C ARG A 165 5.62 6.84 2.80
N ASN A 166 4.68 6.49 1.91
CA ASN A 166 4.86 6.53 0.46
C ASN A 166 4.12 7.75 -0.12
N ALA A 167 4.83 8.63 -0.83
CA ALA A 167 4.26 9.87 -1.37
C ALA A 167 3.13 9.63 -2.41
N GLY A 168 3.19 8.55 -3.19
CA GLY A 168 2.11 8.18 -4.11
C GLY A 168 0.85 7.73 -3.37
N ALA A 169 1.01 6.84 -2.38
CA ALA A 169 -0.09 6.39 -1.51
C ALA A 169 -0.72 7.56 -0.75
N ARG A 170 0.10 8.49 -0.23
CA ARG A 170 -0.37 9.73 0.39
C ARG A 170 -1.19 10.59 -0.58
N ASN A 171 -0.72 10.78 -1.82
CA ASN A 171 -1.47 11.56 -2.80
C ASN A 171 -2.83 10.90 -3.13
N HIS A 172 -2.90 9.56 -3.13
CA HIS A 172 -4.18 8.84 -3.25
C HIS A 172 -5.12 9.09 -2.06
N MET A 173 -4.61 9.07 -0.83
CA MET A 173 -5.41 9.45 0.34
C MET A 173 -5.87 10.91 0.31
N GLN A 174 -5.08 11.82 -0.28
CA GLN A 174 -5.50 13.21 -0.49
C GLN A 174 -6.62 13.39 -1.53
N SER A 175 -6.80 12.42 -2.44
CA SER A 175 -7.90 12.43 -3.41
C SER A 175 -9.18 11.72 -2.93
N MET A 176 -9.13 10.95 -1.84
CA MET A 176 -10.30 10.28 -1.27
C MET A 176 -11.37 11.28 -0.81
N LYS A 177 -12.63 10.88 -0.95
CA LYS A 177 -13.82 11.63 -0.52
C LYS A 177 -14.60 10.85 0.53
N LYS A 178 -15.37 11.56 1.36
CA LYS A 178 -16.30 10.91 2.29
C LYS A 178 -17.34 10.09 1.51
N GLY A 179 -17.53 8.84 1.90
CA GLY A 179 -18.40 7.87 1.23
C GLY A 179 -17.69 7.00 0.18
N ASP A 180 -16.42 7.25 -0.13
CA ASP A 180 -15.61 6.33 -0.94
C ASP A 180 -15.46 4.98 -0.23
N LEU A 181 -15.38 3.88 -0.99
CA LEU A 181 -15.20 2.53 -0.46
C LEU A 181 -13.80 1.99 -0.72
N ALA A 182 -13.29 1.20 0.21
CA ALA A 182 -11.96 0.60 0.12
C ALA A 182 -11.99 -0.89 0.46
N PHE A 183 -11.26 -1.70 -0.30
CA PHE A 183 -10.92 -3.07 0.08
C PHE A 183 -9.84 -3.05 1.17
N PHE A 184 -10.11 -3.71 2.29
CA PHE A 184 -9.14 -3.97 3.35
C PHE A 184 -8.27 -5.16 2.91
N TYR A 185 -6.99 -4.91 2.65
CA TYR A 185 -6.06 -5.92 2.16
C TYR A 185 -5.07 -6.36 3.25
N HIS A 186 -5.07 -7.65 3.57
CA HIS A 186 -4.11 -8.30 4.44
C HIS A 186 -2.79 -8.52 3.68
N SER A 187 -1.75 -7.83 4.14
CA SER A 187 -0.40 -7.86 3.58
C SER A 187 0.61 -8.41 4.58
N ASN A 188 1.80 -8.78 4.09
CA ASN A 188 2.94 -9.24 4.90
C ASN A 188 2.61 -10.34 5.95
N CYS A 189 1.68 -11.23 5.61
CA CYS A 189 1.20 -12.34 6.41
C CYS A 189 1.30 -13.66 5.62
N LYS A 190 1.06 -14.80 6.28
CA LYS A 190 1.15 -16.14 5.68
C LYS A 190 0.24 -16.31 4.46
N VAL A 191 -0.97 -15.73 4.50
CA VAL A 191 -1.96 -15.78 3.40
C VAL A 191 -2.43 -14.35 3.09
N PRO A 192 -1.76 -13.62 2.18
CA PRO A 192 -2.16 -12.27 1.83
C PRO A 192 -3.33 -12.25 0.85
N GLY A 193 -4.22 -11.26 0.97
CA GLY A 193 -5.45 -11.16 0.19
C GLY A 193 -6.41 -10.07 0.68
N ILE A 194 -7.58 -9.96 0.06
CA ILE A 194 -8.63 -9.02 0.49
C ILE A 194 -9.52 -9.71 1.54
N ALA A 195 -9.69 -9.04 2.69
CA ALA A 195 -10.45 -9.57 3.83
C ALA A 195 -11.85 -8.95 3.98
N GLY A 196 -12.15 -7.87 3.24
CA GLY A 196 -13.44 -7.19 3.29
C GLY A 196 -13.42 -5.75 2.79
N ILE A 197 -14.42 -4.99 3.20
CA ILE A 197 -14.72 -3.62 2.77
C ILE A 197 -14.81 -2.69 3.99
N MET A 198 -14.28 -1.49 3.81
CA MET A 198 -14.42 -0.34 4.71
C MET A 198 -14.81 0.92 3.90
N GLU A 199 -15.28 1.96 4.58
CA GLU A 199 -15.65 3.25 3.99
C GLU A 199 -14.73 4.37 4.51
N ILE A 200 -14.40 5.34 3.65
CA ILE A 200 -13.76 6.60 4.05
C ILE A 200 -14.84 7.51 4.64
N VAL A 201 -14.84 7.72 5.96
CA VAL A 201 -15.86 8.52 6.65
C VAL A 201 -15.42 9.95 6.98
N GLN A 202 -14.11 10.22 6.89
CA GLN A 202 -13.53 11.56 6.96
C GLN A 202 -12.41 11.72 5.93
N GLU A 203 -12.43 12.85 5.23
CA GLU A 203 -11.34 13.27 4.34
C GLU A 203 -10.03 13.54 5.08
N HIS A 204 -8.97 13.78 4.32
CA HIS A 204 -7.61 13.77 4.83
C HIS A 204 -7.35 14.80 5.94
N SER A 205 -6.75 14.36 7.05
CA SER A 205 -6.26 15.17 8.16
C SER A 205 -4.73 15.00 8.30
N THR A 206 -4.09 15.72 9.23
CA THR A 206 -2.64 15.59 9.44
C THR A 206 -2.31 14.28 10.15
N ASP A 207 -1.30 13.56 9.68
CA ASP A 207 -0.79 12.39 10.40
C ASP A 207 0.08 12.81 11.59
N GLU A 208 -0.53 12.82 12.78
CA GLU A 208 0.13 13.14 14.05
C GLU A 208 1.27 12.16 14.41
N SER A 209 1.18 10.90 13.93
CA SER A 209 2.19 9.87 14.17
C SER A 209 3.55 10.18 13.50
N ALA A 210 3.57 11.13 12.56
CA ALA A 210 4.80 11.63 11.96
C ALA A 210 5.64 12.51 12.88
N PHE A 211 5.04 13.08 13.95
CA PHE A 211 5.72 14.02 14.86
C PHE A 211 6.14 13.41 16.20
N ASP A 212 5.57 12.28 16.58
CA ASP A 212 5.95 11.54 17.78
C ASP A 212 7.24 10.74 17.53
N LYS A 213 8.27 11.01 18.33
CA LYS A 213 9.61 10.41 18.19
C LYS A 213 9.65 8.94 18.57
N ASP A 214 8.74 8.53 19.45
CA ASP A 214 8.68 7.15 19.94
C ASP A 214 7.80 6.27 19.01
N HIS A 215 7.14 6.88 18.02
CA HIS A 215 6.30 6.16 17.06
C HIS A 215 7.13 5.49 15.94
N PRO A 216 6.77 4.27 15.48
CA PRO A 216 7.44 3.60 14.37
C PRO A 216 7.50 4.49 13.11
N TYR A 217 6.49 5.32 12.90
CA TYR A 217 6.34 6.15 11.70
C TYR A 217 6.79 7.62 11.85
N TYR A 218 7.59 7.94 12.87
CA TYR A 218 8.25 9.25 13.00
C TYR A 218 9.01 9.67 11.72
N ASP A 219 8.82 10.92 11.27
CA ASP A 219 9.62 11.57 10.23
C ASP A 219 10.09 12.94 10.73
N GLU A 220 11.35 13.02 11.17
CA GLU A 220 12.06 14.25 11.58
C GLU A 220 11.94 15.39 10.55
N LYS A 221 11.75 15.07 9.27
CA LYS A 221 11.66 16.05 8.20
C LYS A 221 10.22 16.49 7.92
N SER A 222 9.22 15.95 8.62
CA SER A 222 7.84 16.46 8.64
C SER A 222 7.74 17.56 9.69
N LYS A 223 7.11 18.68 9.37
CA LYS A 223 6.96 19.81 10.30
C LYS A 223 5.49 20.20 10.44
N ARG A 224 5.07 20.72 11.59
CA ARG A 224 3.67 21.08 11.84
C ARG A 224 3.17 22.28 11.01
N ASP A 225 4.06 23.16 10.56
CA ASP A 225 3.74 24.26 9.63
C ASP A 225 3.49 23.79 8.19
N ASN A 226 4.01 22.61 7.81
CA ASN A 226 3.82 22.00 6.50
C ASN A 226 3.89 20.46 6.63
N PRO A 227 2.82 19.82 7.14
CA PRO A 227 2.80 18.38 7.39
C PRO A 227 2.99 17.59 6.11
N LYS A 228 3.95 16.65 6.11
CA LYS A 228 4.23 15.83 4.93
C LYS A 228 3.26 14.69 4.72
N TRP A 229 2.68 14.20 5.80
CA TRP A 229 1.91 12.96 5.88
C TRP A 229 0.51 13.28 6.35
N VAL A 230 -0.45 12.56 5.79
CA VAL A 230 -1.88 12.71 6.08
C VAL A 230 -2.46 11.34 6.39
N VAL A 231 -3.59 11.32 7.10
CA VAL A 231 -4.44 10.14 7.27
C VAL A 231 -5.83 10.46 6.74
N VAL A 232 -6.56 9.45 6.29
CA VAL A 232 -8.03 9.49 6.21
C VAL A 232 -8.60 8.71 7.39
N HIS A 233 -9.86 8.92 7.75
CA HIS A 233 -10.49 8.08 8.77
C HIS A 233 -11.47 7.10 8.11
N VAL A 234 -11.43 5.85 8.57
CA VAL A 234 -12.19 4.74 7.98
C VAL A 234 -13.07 4.04 9.01
N GLU A 235 -14.16 3.45 8.52
CA GLU A 235 -15.03 2.58 9.31
C GLU A 235 -15.20 1.23 8.62
N PHE A 236 -15.31 0.17 9.42
CA PHE A 236 -15.73 -1.14 8.95
C PHE A 236 -17.09 -1.09 8.22
N ARG A 237 -17.23 -1.90 7.17
CA ARG A 237 -18.52 -2.11 6.48
C ARG A 237 -18.87 -3.58 6.31
N ARG A 238 -17.92 -4.41 5.87
CA ARG A 238 -18.15 -5.86 5.69
C ARG A 238 -16.84 -6.63 5.83
N LYS A 239 -16.88 -7.77 6.52
CA LYS A 239 -15.85 -8.82 6.43
C LYS A 239 -16.33 -9.85 5.41
N PHE A 240 -15.43 -10.38 4.59
CA PHE A 240 -15.74 -11.52 3.73
C PHE A 240 -15.57 -12.82 4.50
N GLU A 241 -16.41 -13.82 4.23
CA GLU A 241 -16.31 -15.14 4.84
C GLU A 241 -14.98 -15.79 4.44
N ASN A 242 -14.66 -15.72 3.14
CA ASN A 242 -13.38 -16.13 2.57
C ASN A 242 -12.49 -14.95 2.19
N LEU A 243 -11.18 -15.12 2.39
CA LEU A 243 -10.17 -14.17 1.94
C LEU A 243 -9.91 -14.35 0.44
N ILE A 244 -10.13 -13.31 -0.38
CA ILE A 244 -9.76 -13.35 -1.80
C ILE A 244 -8.24 -13.29 -1.90
N THR A 245 -7.60 -14.43 -2.16
CA THR A 245 -6.15 -14.55 -1.99
C THR A 245 -5.38 -13.77 -3.08
N LEU A 246 -4.14 -13.37 -2.77
CA LEU A 246 -3.24 -12.77 -3.76
C LEU A 246 -3.01 -13.69 -4.98
N ASN A 247 -3.06 -15.01 -4.80
CA ASN A 247 -2.89 -15.97 -5.89
C ASN A 247 -4.11 -15.98 -6.83
N GLU A 248 -5.31 -15.95 -6.27
CA GLU A 248 -6.57 -15.80 -7.00
C GLU A 248 -6.63 -14.47 -7.76
N LEU A 249 -6.36 -13.35 -7.09
CA LEU A 249 -6.30 -12.03 -7.74
C LEU A 249 -5.31 -12.01 -8.91
N LYS A 250 -4.14 -12.64 -8.76
CA LYS A 250 -3.15 -12.77 -9.84
C LYS A 250 -3.63 -13.64 -11.00
N SER A 251 -4.40 -14.68 -10.74
CA SER A 251 -4.98 -15.55 -11.79
C SER A 251 -5.88 -14.77 -12.76
N HIS A 252 -6.49 -13.69 -12.28
CA HIS A 252 -7.34 -12.77 -13.06
C HIS A 252 -6.61 -11.52 -13.58
N ALA A 253 -5.32 -11.36 -13.27
CA ALA A 253 -4.48 -10.22 -13.66
C ALA A 253 -3.60 -10.49 -14.89
N ASN A 254 -3.90 -11.56 -15.63
CA ASN A 254 -3.27 -11.87 -16.92
C ASN A 254 -3.61 -10.82 -17.98
N ALA A 255 -2.90 -10.83 -19.12
CA ALA A 255 -3.20 -9.92 -20.24
C ALA A 255 -4.65 -10.09 -20.73
N LYS A 256 -5.39 -8.98 -20.84
CA LYS A 256 -6.84 -8.91 -21.10
C LYS A 256 -7.73 -9.51 -19.98
N GLY A 257 -7.17 -9.80 -18.82
CA GLY A 257 -7.92 -10.20 -17.63
C GLY A 257 -8.59 -9.00 -16.95
N PRO A 258 -9.70 -9.20 -16.21
CA PRO A 258 -10.43 -8.12 -15.57
C PRO A 258 -9.62 -7.36 -14.51
N LEU A 259 -8.56 -7.98 -13.97
CA LEU A 259 -7.64 -7.34 -13.02
C LEU A 259 -6.26 -7.01 -13.64
N GLU A 260 -6.14 -6.96 -14.97
CA GLU A 260 -4.87 -6.62 -15.64
C GLU A 260 -4.30 -5.29 -15.12
N ASN A 261 -5.15 -4.30 -14.84
CA ASN A 261 -4.75 -2.95 -14.47
C ASN A 261 -4.70 -2.68 -12.97
N LEU A 262 -5.01 -3.68 -12.14
CA LEU A 262 -5.12 -3.53 -10.69
C LEU A 262 -3.79 -3.06 -10.09
N GLN A 263 -3.78 -1.80 -9.65
CA GLN A 263 -2.55 -1.11 -9.25
C GLN A 263 -1.82 -1.80 -8.10
N MET A 264 -2.56 -2.47 -7.21
CA MET A 264 -2.01 -3.26 -6.10
C MET A 264 -1.01 -4.34 -6.57
N ILE A 265 -1.31 -5.02 -7.68
CA ILE A 265 -0.47 -6.08 -8.27
C ILE A 265 0.69 -5.47 -9.05
N LYS A 266 0.41 -4.46 -9.89
CA LYS A 266 1.43 -3.75 -10.70
C LYS A 266 2.45 -2.98 -9.85
N GLN A 267 2.05 -2.49 -8.68
CA GLN A 267 2.88 -1.68 -7.78
C GLN A 267 2.90 -2.26 -6.36
N GLY A 268 3.58 -3.40 -6.16
CA GLY A 268 3.59 -4.10 -4.86
C GLY A 268 3.97 -3.25 -3.63
N ARG A 269 4.82 -2.21 -3.81
CA ARG A 269 5.25 -1.26 -2.75
C ARG A 269 4.28 -0.08 -2.50
N LEU A 270 3.17 -0.02 -3.22
CA LEU A 270 2.12 0.97 -3.01
C LEU A 270 1.10 0.39 -2.01
N SER A 271 0.91 1.07 -0.88
CA SER A 271 0.03 0.62 0.23
C SER A 271 -1.41 1.09 0.10
N VAL A 272 -1.64 2.19 -0.60
CA VAL A 272 -2.96 2.74 -0.94
C VAL A 272 -2.99 2.95 -2.44
N SER A 273 -3.95 2.35 -3.13
CA SER A 273 -4.09 2.43 -4.59
C SER A 273 -5.55 2.56 -5.03
N PRO A 274 -5.85 3.28 -6.11
CA PRO A 274 -7.19 3.29 -6.70
C PRO A 274 -7.53 1.91 -7.26
N VAL A 275 -8.84 1.64 -7.33
CA VAL A 275 -9.46 0.48 -7.96
C VAL A 275 -10.51 1.02 -8.92
N THR A 276 -10.63 0.47 -10.14
CA THR A 276 -11.68 0.91 -11.07
C THR A 276 -13.05 0.35 -10.67
N ALA A 277 -14.15 0.91 -11.16
CA ALA A 277 -15.47 0.33 -10.93
C ALA A 277 -15.56 -1.12 -11.47
N GLU A 278 -14.97 -1.38 -12.64
CA GLU A 278 -14.90 -2.72 -13.25
C GLU A 278 -14.11 -3.71 -12.38
N GLU A 279 -12.95 -3.29 -11.85
CA GLU A 279 -12.14 -4.10 -10.92
C GLU A 279 -12.89 -4.35 -9.60
N TRP A 280 -13.59 -3.34 -9.08
CA TRP A 280 -14.40 -3.43 -7.86
C TRP A 280 -15.57 -4.40 -8.01
N GLU A 281 -16.36 -4.28 -9.08
CA GLU A 281 -17.47 -5.17 -9.38
C GLU A 281 -16.98 -6.60 -9.60
N PHE A 282 -15.88 -6.79 -10.34
CA PHE A 282 -15.31 -8.11 -10.56
C PHE A 282 -14.84 -8.76 -9.24
N ILE A 283 -14.11 -8.05 -8.38
CA ILE A 283 -13.66 -8.58 -7.09
C ILE A 283 -14.86 -8.96 -6.20
N ASN A 284 -15.92 -8.14 -6.17
CA ASN A 284 -17.15 -8.49 -5.45
C ASN A 284 -17.90 -9.68 -6.05
N SER A 285 -17.73 -9.97 -7.35
CA SER A 285 -18.30 -11.18 -7.98
C SER A 285 -17.59 -12.46 -7.53
N LEU A 286 -16.29 -12.39 -7.23
CA LEU A 286 -15.53 -13.52 -6.65
C LEU A 286 -16.03 -13.84 -5.23
N VAL A 287 -16.28 -12.82 -4.41
CA VAL A 287 -16.84 -12.98 -3.05
C VAL A 287 -18.15 -13.76 -3.10
N LYS A 288 -19.13 -13.27 -3.87
CA LYS A 288 -20.44 -13.92 -4.01
C LYS A 288 -20.31 -15.37 -4.45
N LYS A 289 -19.47 -15.64 -5.47
CA LYS A 289 -19.23 -16.99 -5.96
C LYS A 289 -18.64 -17.92 -4.89
N SER A 290 -17.80 -17.42 -3.98
CA SER A 290 -17.28 -18.23 -2.86
C SER A 290 -18.36 -18.51 -1.81
N GLU A 291 -19.15 -17.51 -1.44
CA GLU A 291 -20.24 -17.62 -0.45
C GLU A 291 -21.37 -18.55 -0.98
N ASP A 292 -21.73 -18.45 -2.26
CA ASP A 292 -22.69 -19.33 -2.93
C ASP A 292 -22.21 -20.79 -2.99
N ALA A 293 -20.89 -21.02 -3.08
CA ALA A 293 -20.30 -22.36 -3.12
C ALA A 293 -20.33 -23.04 -1.75
N ASP A 294 -19.92 -22.32 -0.69
CA ASP A 294 -19.92 -22.85 0.69
C ASP A 294 -21.36 -23.14 1.17
N ALA A 295 -22.33 -22.29 0.81
CA ALA A 295 -23.74 -22.51 1.11
C ALA A 295 -24.29 -23.80 0.45
N ALA A 296 -23.82 -24.13 -0.76
CA ALA A 296 -24.22 -25.35 -1.47
C ALA A 296 -23.54 -26.63 -0.92
N GLU A 297 -22.36 -26.51 -0.31
CA GLU A 297 -21.66 -27.62 0.34
C GLU A 297 -22.23 -27.91 1.73
N GLY A 298 -22.45 -26.90 2.56
CA GLY A 298 -23.09 -27.04 3.87
C GLY A 298 -24.52 -27.63 3.80
N ALA A 299 -25.25 -27.35 2.72
CA ALA A 299 -26.58 -27.94 2.47
C ALA A 299 -26.54 -29.47 2.20
N LYS A 300 -25.40 -30.04 1.81
CA LYS A 300 -25.24 -31.50 1.59
C LYS A 300 -24.88 -32.25 2.87
N GLU A 301 -24.05 -31.68 3.73
CA GLU A 301 -23.70 -32.34 5.00
C GLU A 301 -24.90 -32.38 5.97
N GLY A 302 -25.80 -31.39 5.90
CA GLY A 302 -27.01 -31.33 6.72
C GLY A 302 -28.09 -32.40 6.43
N SER A 303 -27.96 -33.20 5.36
CA SER A 303 -28.98 -34.20 4.97
C SER A 303 -28.59 -35.66 5.26
N GLY A 304 -27.46 -35.91 5.92
CA GLY A 304 -26.89 -37.26 6.10
C GLY A 304 -27.15 -37.95 7.44
N ALA A 305 -28.04 -37.42 8.30
CA ALA A 305 -28.07 -37.75 9.73
C ALA A 305 -29.39 -38.40 10.24
N GLU A 306 -30.10 -39.18 9.42
CA GLU A 306 -31.26 -39.95 9.89
C GLU A 306 -31.50 -41.27 9.12
N GLU A 307 -30.63 -42.27 9.31
CA GLU A 307 -31.02 -43.70 9.20
C GLU A 307 -29.96 -44.64 9.79
N ASN A 308 -30.13 -45.03 11.06
CA ASN A 308 -29.63 -46.33 11.56
C ASN A 308 -30.38 -46.77 12.82
N ALA A 309 -31.70 -46.99 12.69
CA ALA A 309 -32.49 -47.65 13.71
C ALA A 309 -32.14 -49.14 13.73
N GLY A 310 -31.23 -49.53 14.63
CA GLY A 310 -30.75 -50.91 14.74
C GLY A 310 -31.87 -51.90 15.11
N GLU A 311 -32.20 -52.79 14.17
CA GLU A 311 -33.17 -53.87 14.35
C GLU A 311 -32.63 -54.95 15.31
N ASN A 312 -32.95 -54.84 16.60
CA ASN A 312 -32.51 -55.79 17.62
C ASN A 312 -33.49 -56.96 17.75
N ALA A 313 -33.29 -58.00 16.95
CA ALA A 313 -34.11 -59.21 16.95
C ALA A 313 -33.58 -60.30 17.89
N GLY A 314 -34.40 -60.66 18.89
CA GLY A 314 -34.51 -62.06 19.34
C GLY A 314 -33.77 -62.48 20.61
N VAL A 315 -34.48 -62.51 21.73
CA VAL A 315 -34.29 -63.54 22.77
C VAL A 315 -35.66 -64.14 23.12
N LYS A 316 -35.83 -65.45 22.91
CA LYS A 316 -37.02 -66.21 23.33
C LYS A 316 -36.88 -66.62 24.80
N PRO A 317 -37.98 -66.70 25.57
CA PRO A 317 -38.04 -67.48 26.80
C PRO A 317 -38.55 -68.90 26.55
N SER A 318 -37.93 -69.91 27.16
CA SER A 318 -38.53 -71.24 27.36
C SER A 318 -37.76 -72.02 28.44
N GLU A 319 -38.51 -72.37 29.50
CA GLU A 319 -38.24 -73.37 30.56
C GLU A 319 -37.03 -73.18 31.49
#